data_AF-A0A969KGW4-F1
#
_entry.id   AF-A0A969KGW4-F1
#
_cell.length_a   1.000
_cell.length_b   1.000
_cell.length_c   1.000
_cell.angle_alpha   90.00
_cell.angle_beta   90.00
_cell.angle_gamma   90.00
#
_symmetry.space_group_name_H-M   'P 1'
#
loop_
_entity.id
_entity.type
_entity.pdbx_description
1 polymer ?
#
loop_
_entity_poly.entity_id
_entity_poly.type
_entity_poly.pdbx_seq_one_letter_code
_entity_poly.pdbx_strand_id
1 'polypeptide(L)'
;MSQSPDYYEEVVTLDDNQGRSLDCYIENSIKMDGDVFCLLLPIDTPIMIIATGDDPDVVEIVDDEELIQTIFPDARAVLAEQDLTLLETAY
;
A
#
# COMPACT_ATOMS: atom_id res chain seq x y z
N MET A 1 -2.52 39.04 -5.03
CA MET A 1 -3.27 37.80 -5.31
C MET A 1 -2.29 36.66 -5.09
N SER A 2 -2.31 36.06 -3.90
CA SER A 2 -1.51 34.88 -3.59
C SER A 2 -2.24 33.70 -4.22
N GLN A 3 -1.71 33.16 -5.31
CA GLN A 3 -2.12 31.83 -5.75
C GLN A 3 -1.49 30.86 -4.76
N SER A 4 -2.33 30.27 -3.90
CA SER A 4 -2.01 29.01 -3.26
C SER A 4 -1.85 27.96 -4.37
N PRO A 5 -0.78 27.16 -4.39
CA PRO A 5 -0.68 26.06 -5.33
C PRO A 5 -1.68 25.01 -4.86
N ASP A 6 -2.76 24.85 -5.61
CA ASP A 6 -3.60 23.68 -5.51
C ASP A 6 -2.77 22.47 -5.99
N TYR A 7 -2.13 21.78 -5.05
CA TYR A 7 -1.38 20.56 -5.30
C TYR A 7 -2.38 19.40 -5.40
N TYR A 8 -3.17 19.36 -6.47
CA TYR A 8 -3.93 18.16 -6.80
C TYR A 8 -2.95 17.17 -7.42
N GLU A 9 -2.37 16.30 -6.60
CA GLU A 9 -1.73 15.08 -7.09
C GLU A 9 -2.81 14.29 -7.83
N GLU A 10 -2.63 14.09 -9.13
CA GLU A 10 -3.54 13.29 -9.93
C GLU A 10 -3.56 11.87 -9.34
N VAL A 11 -4.74 11.43 -8.88
CA VAL A 11 -4.94 10.11 -8.30
C VAL A 11 -5.22 9.12 -9.42
N VAL A 12 -4.51 8.00 -9.39
CA VAL A 12 -4.76 6.85 -10.26
C VAL A 12 -5.08 5.63 -9.40
N THR A 13 -6.02 4.81 -9.87
CA THR A 13 -6.36 3.53 -9.24
C THR A 13 -5.69 2.40 -10.03
N LEU A 14 -4.93 1.56 -9.33
CA LEU A 14 -4.40 0.31 -9.83
C LEU A 14 -5.34 -0.83 -9.45
N ASP A 15 -5.68 -1.69 -10.40
CA ASP A 15 -6.47 -2.89 -10.15
C ASP A 15 -5.64 -4.13 -10.46
N ASP A 16 -5.74 -5.15 -9.60
CA ASP A 16 -5.11 -6.45 -9.85
C ASP A 16 -6.07 -7.47 -10.46
N ASN A 17 -5.55 -8.67 -10.74
CA ASN A 17 -6.33 -9.77 -11.32
C ASN A 17 -7.30 -10.45 -10.32
N GLN A 18 -7.21 -10.13 -9.03
CA GLN A 18 -8.07 -10.63 -7.96
C GLN A 18 -9.22 -9.65 -7.66
N GLY A 19 -9.25 -8.49 -8.30
CA GLY A 19 -10.27 -7.46 -8.14
C GLY A 19 -10.04 -6.55 -6.92
N ARG A 20 -8.81 -6.50 -6.41
CA ARG A 20 -8.39 -5.53 -5.40
C ARG A 20 -7.94 -4.25 -6.10
N SER A 21 -8.04 -3.13 -5.40
CA SER A 21 -7.67 -1.81 -5.92
C SER A 21 -6.68 -1.11 -4.99
N LEU A 22 -5.80 -0.28 -5.55
CA LEU A 22 -4.86 0.56 -4.83
C LEU A 22 -4.86 1.96 -5.43
N ASP A 23 -5.28 2.95 -4.65
CA ASP A 23 -5.19 4.35 -5.06
C ASP A 23 -3.80 4.91 -4.79
N CYS A 24 -3.25 5.61 -5.79
CA CYS A 24 -1.93 6.21 -5.75
C CYS A 24 -1.95 7.64 -6.26
N TYR A 25 -1.12 8.48 -5.65
CA TYR A 25 -0.72 9.76 -6.20
C TYR A 25 0.34 9.57 -7.29
N ILE A 26 0.25 10.32 -8.39
CA ILE A 26 1.36 10.44 -9.35
C ILE A 26 2.42 11.37 -8.74
N GLU A 27 3.49 10.78 -8.21
CA GLU A 27 4.65 11.51 -7.69
C GLU A 27 5.45 12.17 -8.83
N ASN A 28 5.63 11.46 -9.95
CA ASN A 28 6.34 11.97 -11.11
C ASN A 28 5.86 11.28 -12.40
N SER A 29 6.09 11.91 -13.56
CA SER A 29 5.82 11.30 -14.87
C SER A 29 6.95 11.57 -15.87
N ILE A 30 7.26 10.57 -16.69
CA ILE A 30 8.26 10.65 -17.75
C ILE A 30 7.62 10.21 -19.06
N LYS A 31 7.78 11.02 -20.11
CA LYS A 31 7.35 10.66 -21.47
C LYS A 31 8.52 10.13 -22.28
N MET A 32 8.42 8.91 -22.78
CA MET A 32 9.44 8.25 -23.60
C MET A 32 8.80 7.46 -24.74
N ASP A 33 9.27 7.63 -25.97
CA ASP A 33 8.79 6.92 -27.16
C ASP A 33 7.27 6.97 -27.43
N GLY A 34 6.59 8.00 -26.88
CA GLY A 34 5.14 8.17 -27.00
C GLY A 34 4.35 7.68 -25.79
N ASP A 35 4.97 6.88 -24.94
CA ASP A 35 4.39 6.34 -23.71
C ASP A 35 4.67 7.26 -22.52
N VAL A 36 3.79 7.18 -21.52
CA VAL A 36 3.91 7.91 -20.24
C VAL A 36 4.12 6.89 -19.14
N PHE A 37 5.22 7.06 -18.40
CA PHE A 37 5.56 6.27 -17.24
C PHE A 37 5.36 7.12 -16.00
N CYS A 38 4.61 6.62 -15.02
CA CYS A 38 4.33 7.33 -13.78
C CYS A 38 5.04 6.63 -12.61
N LEU A 39 5.67 7.43 -11.73
CA LEU A 39 6.08 7.01 -10.40
C LEU A 39 4.90 7.24 -9.47
N LEU A 40 4.47 6.18 -8.79
CA LEU A 40 3.24 6.16 -7.99
C LEU A 40 3.56 6.02 -6.51
N LEU A 41 2.88 6.81 -5.69
CA LEU A 41 2.92 6.72 -4.24
C LEU A 41 1.54 6.30 -3.72
N PRO A 42 1.40 5.17 -3.01
CA PRO A 42 0.14 4.79 -2.38
C PRO A 42 -0.43 5.90 -1.50
N ILE A 43 -1.74 6.12 -1.58
CA ILE A 43 -2.43 7.08 -0.69
C ILE A 43 -2.36 6.57 0.76
N ASP A 44 -2.62 5.28 0.95
CA ASP A 44 -2.58 4.63 2.25
C ASP A 44 -1.17 4.18 2.62
N THR A 45 -0.89 4.15 3.94
CA THR A 45 0.43 3.76 4.43
C THR A 45 0.66 2.25 4.22
N PRO A 46 1.73 1.85 3.50
CA PRO A 46 2.04 0.43 3.33
C PRO A 46 2.47 -0.19 4.66
N ILE A 47 2.09 -1.45 4.86
CA ILE A 47 2.52 -2.24 6.01
C ILE A 47 3.44 -3.38 5.58
N MET A 48 4.26 -3.87 6.51
CA MET A 48 5.09 -5.05 6.34
C MET A 48 4.73 -6.07 7.42
N ILE A 49 4.48 -7.30 7.01
CA ILE A 49 4.22 -8.41 7.93
C ILE A 49 5.54 -9.14 8.14
N ILE A 50 5.89 -9.32 9.40
CA ILE A 50 7.12 -9.98 9.80
C ILE A 50 6.84 -11.07 10.83
N ALA A 51 7.62 -12.14 10.79
CA ALA A 51 7.60 -13.21 11.77
C ALA A 51 8.95 -13.26 12.51
N THR A 52 8.88 -13.55 13.80
CA THR A 52 10.07 -13.84 14.64
C THR A 52 10.05 -15.31 15.02
N GLY A 53 11.18 -15.98 14.87
CA GLY A 53 11.36 -17.37 15.32
C GLY A 53 11.66 -17.46 16.82
N ASP A 54 12.22 -18.60 17.23
CA ASP A 54 12.67 -18.82 18.62
C ASP A 54 13.81 -17.87 19.02
N ASP A 55 14.58 -17.38 18.04
CA ASP A 55 15.57 -16.32 18.22
C ASP A 55 14.91 -14.96 17.93
N PRO A 56 14.69 -14.10 18.94
CA PRO A 56 14.01 -12.82 18.77
C PRO A 56 14.82 -11.80 17.96
N ASP A 57 16.12 -12.05 17.75
CA ASP A 57 16.98 -11.18 16.94
C ASP A 57 16.86 -11.49 15.43
N VAL A 58 16.14 -12.56 15.05
CA VAL A 58 15.89 -12.94 13.65
C VAL A 58 14.46 -12.60 13.26
N VAL A 59 14.34 -11.72 12.27
CA VAL A 59 13.07 -11.27 11.70
C VAL A 59 13.01 -11.70 10.23
N GLU A 60 11.94 -12.38 9.85
CA GLU A 60 11.67 -12.79 8.47
C GLU A 60 10.44 -12.06 7.93
N ILE A 61 10.50 -11.60 6.68
CA ILE A 61 9.34 -11.02 6.00
C ILE A 61 8.40 -12.17 5.62
N VAL A 62 7.11 -12.00 5.92
CA VAL A 62 6.08 -12.95 5.53
C VAL A 62 5.48 -12.52 4.19
N ASP A 63 5.65 -13.34 3.16
CA ASP A 63 5.15 -13.11 1.79
C ASP A 63 4.17 -14.20 1.29
N ASP A 64 3.87 -15.21 2.11
CA ASP A 64 2.89 -16.25 1.81
C ASP A 64 1.45 -15.74 1.97
N GLU A 65 0.71 -15.65 0.87
CA GLU A 65 -0.65 -15.11 0.84
C GLU A 65 -1.64 -15.96 1.67
N GLU A 66 -1.54 -17.29 1.67
CA GLU A 66 -2.43 -18.15 2.46
C GLU A 66 -2.21 -17.91 3.96
N LEU A 67 -0.95 -17.83 4.39
CA LEU A 67 -0.58 -17.52 5.76
C LEU A 67 -1.07 -16.13 6.18
N ILE A 68 -0.86 -15.11 5.33
CA ILE A 68 -1.30 -13.74 5.58
C ILE A 68 -2.82 -13.68 5.80
N GLN A 69 -3.59 -14.40 4.97
CA GLN A 69 -5.05 -14.45 5.11
C GLN A 69 -5.49 -15.04 6.46
N THR A 70 -4.72 -15.97 7.04
CA THR A 70 -5.07 -16.53 8.36
C THR A 70 -4.94 -15.51 9.51
N ILE A 71 -4.05 -14.52 9.40
CA ILE A 71 -3.78 -13.55 10.48
C ILE A 71 -4.52 -12.23 10.30
N PHE A 72 -5.02 -11.93 9.10
CA PHE A 72 -5.75 -10.70 8.80
C PHE A 72 -6.94 -10.41 9.72
N PRO A 73 -7.78 -11.38 10.12
CA PRO A 73 -8.86 -11.11 11.07
C PRO A 73 -8.36 -10.54 12.40
N ASP A 74 -7.29 -11.12 12.94
CA ASP A 74 -6.70 -10.67 14.21
C ASP A 74 -5.97 -9.33 14.04
N ALA A 75 -5.22 -9.15 12.94
CA ALA A 75 -4.56 -7.89 12.62
C ALA A 75 -5.56 -6.74 12.47
N ARG A 76 -6.69 -6.96 11.80
CA ARG A 76 -7.79 -5.99 11.68
C ARG A 76 -8.34 -5.63 13.06
N ALA A 77 -8.57 -6.61 13.93
CA ALA A 77 -9.07 -6.36 15.28
C ALA A 77 -8.10 -5.51 16.11
N VAL A 78 -6.82 -5.88 16.14
CA VAL A 78 -5.79 -5.17 16.92
C VAL A 78 -5.55 -3.75 16.40
N LEU A 79 -5.53 -3.55 15.08
CA LEU A 79 -5.36 -2.21 14.49
C LEU A 79 -6.58 -1.33 14.77
N ALA A 80 -7.79 -1.89 14.76
CA ALA A 80 -9.01 -1.15 15.08
C ALA A 80 -9.03 -0.63 16.53
N GLU A 81 -8.35 -1.30 17.47
CA GLU A 81 -8.18 -0.79 18.85
C GLU A 81 -7.34 0.51 18.91
N GLN A 82 -6.59 0.81 17.86
CA GLN A 82 -5.80 2.03 17.70
C GLN A 82 -6.40 3.01 16.68
N ASP A 83 -7.69 2.87 16.35
CA ASP A 83 -8.39 3.64 15.31
C ASP A 83 -7.75 3.51 13.90
N LEU A 84 -7.08 2.40 13.63
CA LEU A 84 -6.49 2.09 12.32
C LEU A 84 -7.34 1.07 11.56
N THR A 85 -7.44 1.25 10.24
CA THR A 85 -8.12 0.29 9.35
C THR A 85 -7.08 -0.39 8.47
N LEU A 86 -7.05 -1.73 8.51
CA LEU A 86 -6.22 -2.51 7.61
C LEU A 86 -6.96 -2.77 6.30
N LEU A 87 -6.43 -2.22 5.22
CA LEU A 87 -6.93 -2.39 3.87
C LEU A 87 -6.24 -3.56 3.17
N GLU A 88 -6.99 -4.22 2.29
CA GLU A 88 -6.49 -5.28 1.43
C GLU A 88 -6.55 -4.78 -0.01
N THR A 89 -5.43 -4.23 -0.47
CA THR A 89 -5.31 -3.50 -1.74
C THR A 89 -4.52 -4.30 -2.77
N ALA A 90 -4.54 -3.84 -4.02
CA ALA A 90 -3.70 -4.39 -5.07
C ALA A 90 -2.20 -4.20 -4.74
N TYR A 91 -1.35 -5.14 -5.13
CA TYR A 91 0.11 -5.08 -4.99
C TYR A 91 0.84 -5.70 -6.19
#